data_AF-A0A9E5T8L2-F1
#
_entry.id   AF-A0A9E5T8L2-F1
#
_cell.length_a   1.000
_cell.length_b   1.000
_cell.length_c   1.000
_cell.angle_alpha   90.00
_cell.angle_beta   90.00
_cell.angle_gamma   90.00
#
_symmetry.space_group_name_H-M   'P 1'
#
loop_
_entity.id
_entity.type
_entity.pdbx_description
1 polymer ?
#
loop_
_entity_poly.entity_id
_entity_poly.type
_entity_poly.pdbx_seq_one_letter_code
_entity_poly.pdbx_strand_id
1 'polypeptide(L)'
;MHEITVETLDHRPVGQQQFEYVERKGLGHPDSICDAVMESVSVALGQAYRQSAGHLLHYNLDKGLLVAGETSPALGGGLVNAPMRFVFGDRATREYQNGTIPVDEIIESTARQWFTDHLRFVEPDQHLIFQNEIKSGSPELVDIFARHKIVANDTSAAV
;
A
#
# COMPACT_ATOMS: atom_id res chain seq x y z
N MET A 1 -27.98 -10.21 -14.99
CA MET A 1 -27.51 -9.90 -16.36
C MET A 1 -26.46 -8.83 -16.20
N HIS A 2 -25.26 -9.00 -16.76
CA HIS A 2 -24.22 -7.98 -16.66
C HIS A 2 -24.48 -6.89 -17.71
N GLU A 3 -24.30 -5.63 -17.34
CA GLU A 3 -24.35 -4.51 -18.28
C GLU A 3 -23.01 -4.46 -19.03
N ILE A 4 -23.01 -5.01 -20.24
CA ILE A 4 -21.83 -5.08 -21.09
C ILE A 4 -22.16 -4.37 -22.40
N THR A 5 -21.41 -3.32 -22.71
CA THR A 5 -21.49 -2.58 -23.96
C THR A 5 -20.17 -2.73 -24.70
N VAL A 6 -20.25 -3.06 -25.99
CA VAL A 6 -19.09 -3.15 -26.89
C VAL A 6 -19.34 -2.21 -28.05
N GLU A 7 -18.40 -1.31 -28.31
CA GLU A 7 -18.50 -0.31 -29.36
C GLU A 7 -17.21 -0.20 -30.17
N THR A 8 -17.32 0.37 -31.37
CA THR A 8 -16.15 0.65 -32.22
C THR A 8 -15.54 1.98 -31.81
N LEU A 9 -14.24 1.99 -31.60
CA LEU A 9 -13.49 3.17 -31.16
C LEU A 9 -12.88 3.85 -32.40
N ASP A 10 -13.36 5.05 -32.75
CA ASP A 10 -12.89 5.81 -33.92
C ASP A 10 -11.70 6.72 -33.56
N HIS A 11 -10.58 6.09 -33.20
CA HIS A 11 -9.34 6.81 -32.89
C HIS A 11 -8.15 6.21 -33.65
N ARG A 12 -7.18 7.07 -33.98
CA ARG A 12 -5.91 6.64 -34.56
C ARG A 12 -5.14 5.81 -33.52
N PRO A 13 -4.70 4.58 -33.86
CA PRO A 13 -3.95 3.73 -32.93
C PRO A 13 -2.76 4.47 -32.31
N VAL A 14 -2.48 4.26 -31.01
CA VAL A 14 -1.43 4.99 -30.27
C VAL A 14 -0.10 4.96 -31.01
N GLY A 15 0.37 3.78 -31.45
CA GLY A 15 1.62 3.63 -32.20
C GLY A 15 1.64 4.26 -33.61
N GLN A 16 0.52 4.84 -34.08
CA GLN A 16 0.46 5.62 -35.32
C GLN A 16 0.33 7.13 -35.05
N GLN A 17 0.17 7.57 -33.80
CA GLN A 17 0.06 8.98 -33.47
C GLN A 17 1.41 9.70 -33.69
N GLN A 18 1.38 11.03 -33.84
CA GLN A 18 2.59 11.81 -34.10
C GLN A 18 3.51 11.88 -32.87
N PHE A 19 2.93 11.82 -31.66
CA PHE A 19 3.63 11.92 -30.40
C PHE A 19 3.09 10.88 -29.43
N GLU A 20 4.00 10.27 -28.66
CA GLU A 20 3.69 9.34 -27.58
C GLU A 20 4.63 9.63 -26.41
N TYR A 21 4.07 9.69 -25.20
CA TYR A 21 4.82 9.89 -23.97
C TYR A 21 4.48 8.78 -22.99
N VAL A 22 5.50 8.11 -22.47
CA VAL A 22 5.37 7.05 -21.48
C VAL A 22 6.34 7.34 -20.35
N GLU A 23 5.84 7.29 -19.12
CA GLU A 23 6.64 7.41 -17.91
C GLU A 23 6.54 6.14 -17.08
N ARG A 24 7.66 5.71 -16.49
CA ARG A 24 7.70 4.64 -15.50
C ARG A 24 8.57 5.05 -14.33
N LYS A 25 8.00 5.05 -13.13
CA LYS A 25 8.71 5.27 -11.87
C LYS A 25 9.37 3.97 -11.41
N GLY A 26 10.68 3.99 -11.23
CA GLY A 26 11.47 2.82 -10.83
C GLY A 26 11.26 2.42 -9.37
N LEU A 27 11.82 1.28 -8.96
CA LEU A 27 11.67 0.70 -7.61
C LEU A 27 12.05 1.68 -6.48
N GLY A 28 13.10 2.48 -6.67
CA GLY A 28 13.58 3.44 -5.68
C GLY A 28 12.87 4.79 -5.70
N HIS A 29 11.87 4.98 -6.58
CA HIS A 29 11.10 6.22 -6.60
C HIS A 29 10.18 6.28 -5.37
N PRO A 30 10.09 7.42 -4.64
CA PRO A 30 9.27 7.53 -3.44
C PRO A 30 7.82 7.05 -3.60
N ASP A 31 7.14 7.44 -4.68
CA ASP A 31 5.78 6.96 -4.96
C ASP A 31 5.71 5.44 -5.15
N SER A 32 6.60 4.86 -5.97
CA SER A 32 6.65 3.40 -6.17
C SER A 32 6.97 2.65 -4.88
N ILE A 33 7.77 3.24 -3.99
CA ILE A 33 8.05 2.68 -2.66
C ILE A 33 6.77 2.70 -1.81
N CYS A 34 6.03 3.81 -1.79
CA CYS A 34 4.75 3.89 -1.08
C CYS A 34 3.79 2.80 -1.57
N ASP A 35 3.58 2.70 -2.88
CA ASP A 35 2.67 1.71 -3.48
C ASP A 35 3.08 0.28 -3.10
N ALA A 36 4.35 -0.07 -3.28
CA ALA A 36 4.85 -1.42 -3.05
C ALA A 36 4.85 -1.82 -1.58
N VAL A 37 5.20 -0.91 -0.66
CA VAL A 37 5.18 -1.17 0.77
C VAL A 37 3.73 -1.33 1.25
N MET A 38 2.83 -0.42 0.87
CA MET A 38 1.42 -0.48 1.28
C MET A 38 0.74 -1.76 0.76
N GLU A 39 1.02 -2.17 -0.48
CA GLU A 39 0.53 -3.44 -1.03
C GLU A 39 1.11 -4.65 -0.30
N SER A 40 2.41 -4.63 0.02
CA SER A 40 3.03 -5.72 0.78
C SER A 40 2.37 -5.90 2.16
N VAL A 41 2.08 -4.78 2.84
CA VAL A 41 1.36 -4.78 4.11
C VAL A 41 -0.08 -5.29 3.93
N SER A 42 -0.77 -4.86 2.88
CA SER A 42 -2.11 -5.34 2.51
C SER A 42 -2.14 -6.87 2.34
N VAL A 43 -1.19 -7.44 1.62
CA VAL A 43 -1.04 -8.90 1.45
C VAL A 43 -0.77 -9.59 2.78
N ALA A 44 0.17 -9.10 3.58
CA ALA A 44 0.52 -9.70 4.88
C ALA A 44 -0.66 -9.67 5.86
N LEU A 45 -1.37 -8.54 5.94
CA LEU A 45 -2.55 -8.40 6.78
C LEU A 45 -3.70 -9.30 6.29
N GLY A 46 -3.91 -9.41 4.98
CA GLY A 46 -4.89 -10.32 4.40
C GLY A 46 -4.59 -11.79 4.72
N GLN A 47 -3.31 -12.19 4.77
CA GLN A 47 -2.90 -13.52 5.22
C GLN A 47 -3.20 -13.74 6.71
N ALA A 48 -2.88 -12.76 7.56
CA ALA A 48 -3.19 -12.83 8.98
C ALA A 48 -4.71 -12.95 9.22
N TYR A 49 -5.53 -12.19 8.50
CA TYR A 49 -6.99 -12.32 8.55
C TYR A 49 -7.48 -13.71 8.14
N ARG A 50 -6.95 -14.27 7.05
CA ARG A 50 -7.31 -15.64 6.64
C ARG A 50 -6.92 -16.68 7.68
N GLN A 51 -5.78 -16.51 8.36
CA GLN A 51 -5.33 -17.42 9.41
C GLN A 51 -6.18 -17.32 10.68
N SER A 52 -6.52 -16.11 11.11
CA SER A 52 -7.25 -15.87 12.37
C SER A 52 -8.77 -15.98 12.23
N ALA A 53 -9.34 -15.54 11.10
CA ALA A 53 -10.78 -15.44 10.89
C ALA A 53 -11.31 -16.37 9.78
N GLY A 54 -10.43 -17.03 9.00
CA GLY A 54 -10.83 -17.88 7.87
C GLY A 54 -11.28 -17.12 6.61
N HIS A 55 -11.35 -15.78 6.67
CA HIS A 55 -11.73 -14.90 5.57
C HIS A 55 -11.06 -13.53 5.75
N LEU A 56 -11.18 -12.66 4.74
CA LEU A 56 -10.69 -11.28 4.85
C LEU A 56 -11.65 -10.46 5.71
N LEU A 57 -11.10 -9.72 6.67
CA LEU A 57 -11.81 -8.67 7.40
C LEU A 57 -11.69 -7.35 6.62
N HIS A 58 -12.46 -6.34 7.02
CA HIS A 58 -12.40 -5.03 6.38
C HIS A 58 -11.06 -4.33 6.65
N TYR A 59 -10.41 -3.87 5.59
CA TYR A 59 -9.31 -2.91 5.65
C TYR A 59 -9.19 -2.19 4.32
N ASN A 60 -8.63 -0.98 4.35
CA ASN A 60 -8.07 -0.30 3.19
C ASN A 60 -6.69 0.21 3.63
N LEU A 61 -5.69 0.01 2.78
CA LEU A 61 -4.30 0.32 3.05
C LEU A 61 -3.65 0.92 1.82
N ASP A 62 -4.18 2.04 1.35
CA ASP A 62 -3.76 2.75 0.13
C ASP A 62 -3.32 4.19 0.41
N LYS A 63 -3.10 4.54 1.69
CA LYS A 63 -2.62 5.87 2.09
C LYS A 63 -1.26 5.74 2.77
N GLY A 64 -0.20 5.81 1.97
CA GLY A 64 1.19 5.89 2.45
C GLY A 64 1.81 7.25 2.14
N LEU A 65 2.64 7.76 3.04
CA LEU A 65 3.45 8.97 2.81
C LEU A 65 4.90 8.71 3.21
N LEU A 66 5.80 8.77 2.23
CA LEU A 66 7.24 8.76 2.47
C LEU A 66 7.77 10.20 2.54
N VAL A 67 8.00 10.68 3.76
CA VAL A 67 8.62 11.98 4.02
C VAL A 67 10.13 11.86 3.85
N ALA A 68 10.70 12.78 3.08
CA ALA A 68 12.14 12.84 2.83
C ALA A 68 12.95 13.02 4.12
N GLY A 69 14.09 12.34 4.17
CA GLY A 69 15.16 12.62 5.13
C GLY A 69 16.17 13.62 4.57
N GLU A 70 17.34 13.71 5.20
CA GLU A 70 18.45 14.55 4.76
C GLU A 70 19.72 13.70 4.64
N THR A 71 20.49 13.89 3.56
CA THR A 71 21.72 13.13 3.32
C THR A 71 22.87 14.04 2.90
N SER A 72 24.08 13.64 3.30
CA SER A 72 25.35 14.23 2.87
C SER A 72 26.15 13.16 2.11
N PRO A 73 25.86 12.93 0.82
CA PRO A 73 26.57 11.95 0.01
C PRO A 73 28.01 12.41 -0.30
N ALA A 74 28.96 11.47 -0.32
CA ALA A 74 30.36 11.74 -0.66
C ALA A 74 30.97 10.56 -1.45
N LEU A 75 32.09 10.79 -2.15
CA LEU A 75 32.81 9.67 -2.77
C LEU A 75 33.30 8.70 -1.69
N GLY A 76 33.02 7.41 -1.86
CA GLY A 76 33.35 6.37 -0.88
C GLY A 76 32.36 6.24 0.28
N GLY A 77 31.24 6.96 0.28
CA GLY A 77 30.20 6.82 1.30
C GLY A 77 29.29 8.03 1.44
N GLY A 78 29.11 8.49 2.67
CA GLY A 78 28.21 9.60 3.01
C GLY A 78 27.48 9.32 4.30
N LEU A 79 26.62 10.26 4.70
CA LEU A 79 25.84 10.18 5.92
C LEU A 79 24.36 10.40 5.63
N VAL A 80 23.51 9.67 6.34
CA VAL A 80 22.10 10.01 6.51
C VAL A 80 22.02 10.93 7.73
N ASN A 81 21.87 12.24 7.50
CA ASN A 81 21.84 13.24 8.57
C ASN A 81 20.51 13.20 9.32
N ALA A 82 19.42 12.94 8.59
CA ALA A 82 18.09 12.75 9.15
C ALA A 82 17.40 11.57 8.44
N PRO A 83 16.78 10.63 9.18
CA PRO A 83 16.09 9.50 8.58
C PRO A 83 14.86 9.97 7.79
N MET A 84 14.48 9.18 6.79
CA MET A 84 13.17 9.29 6.16
C MET A 84 12.08 8.91 7.18
N ARG A 85 10.84 9.34 6.95
CA ARG A 85 9.69 8.88 7.75
C ARG A 85 8.63 8.29 6.83
N PHE A 86 8.25 7.06 7.09
CA PHE A 86 7.14 6.42 6.40
C PHE A 86 5.90 6.47 7.30
N VAL A 87 4.87 7.18 6.86
CA VAL A 87 3.58 7.29 7.55
C VAL A 87 2.58 6.35 6.89
N PHE A 88 2.00 5.44 7.69
CA PHE A 88 0.93 4.55 7.26
C PHE A 88 -0.40 5.12 7.74
N GLY A 89 -1.28 5.49 6.81
CA GLY A 89 -2.63 5.93 7.11
C GLY A 89 -3.67 4.87 6.77
N ASP A 90 -4.93 5.21 7.03
CA ASP A 90 -6.15 4.46 6.67
C ASP A 90 -6.74 3.56 7.78
N ARG A 91 -7.34 2.42 7.40
CA ARG A 91 -8.31 1.68 8.21
C ARG A 91 -8.06 0.18 8.17
N ALA A 92 -8.02 -0.46 9.33
CA ALA A 92 -7.91 -1.92 9.45
C ALA A 92 -8.68 -2.46 10.66
N THR A 93 -9.25 -3.66 10.54
CA THR A 93 -9.87 -4.37 11.65
C THR A 93 -8.81 -4.93 12.60
N ARG A 94 -8.81 -4.48 13.86
CA ARG A 94 -7.87 -4.89 14.91
C ARG A 94 -8.42 -5.95 15.86
N GLU A 95 -9.74 -6.08 15.91
CA GLU A 95 -10.44 -7.00 16.79
C GLU A 95 -11.43 -7.83 15.98
N TYR A 96 -11.45 -9.13 16.23
CA TYR A 96 -12.40 -10.04 15.62
C TYR A 96 -12.84 -11.08 16.64
N GLN A 97 -14.16 -11.18 16.87
CA GLN A 97 -14.74 -11.98 17.96
C GLN A 97 -14.06 -11.62 19.31
N ASN A 98 -13.41 -12.59 19.97
CA ASN A 98 -12.71 -12.40 21.24
C ASN A 98 -11.18 -12.33 21.08
N GLY A 99 -10.67 -12.13 19.85
CA GLY A 99 -9.25 -12.08 19.55
C GLY A 99 -8.77 -10.72 19.04
N THR A 100 -7.52 -10.39 19.36
CA THR A 100 -6.81 -9.22 18.81
C THR A 100 -5.91 -9.65 17.67
N ILE A 101 -5.90 -8.88 16.60
CA ILE A 101 -5.05 -9.10 15.42
C ILE A 101 -3.90 -8.09 15.52
N PRO A 102 -2.62 -8.53 15.44
CA PRO A 102 -1.46 -7.68 15.68
C PRO A 102 -1.14 -6.80 14.48
N VAL A 103 -2.08 -5.91 14.12
CA VAL A 103 -2.02 -5.04 12.94
C VAL A 103 -0.72 -4.22 12.93
N ASP A 104 -0.35 -3.61 14.05
CA ASP A 104 0.83 -2.74 14.14
C ASP A 104 2.13 -3.50 13.88
N GLU A 105 2.26 -4.69 14.47
CA GLU A 105 3.43 -5.55 14.29
C GLU A 105 3.54 -6.01 12.83
N ILE A 106 2.41 -6.38 12.20
CA ILE A 106 2.37 -6.79 10.80
C ILE A 106 2.82 -5.64 9.90
N ILE A 107 2.31 -4.43 10.10
CA ILE A 107 2.66 -3.25 9.30
C ILE A 107 4.16 -2.98 9.40
N GLU A 108 4.68 -2.82 10.61
CA GLU A 108 6.07 -2.42 10.81
C GLU A 108 7.05 -3.51 10.37
N SER A 109 6.77 -4.79 10.68
CA SER A 109 7.65 -5.89 10.27
C SER A 109 7.66 -6.08 8.75
N THR A 110 6.50 -5.98 8.10
CA THR A 110 6.39 -6.12 6.65
C THR A 110 7.08 -4.97 5.91
N ALA A 111 6.86 -3.73 6.37
CA ALA A 111 7.50 -2.57 5.76
C ALA A 111 9.02 -2.64 5.92
N ARG A 112 9.50 -2.97 7.12
CA ARG A 112 10.93 -3.17 7.40
C ARG A 112 11.53 -4.23 6.47
N GLN A 113 10.89 -5.39 6.37
CA GLN A 113 11.34 -6.47 5.50
C GLN A 113 11.39 -6.04 4.03
N TRP A 114 10.38 -5.31 3.56
CA TRP A 114 10.36 -4.80 2.19
C TRP A 114 11.57 -3.92 1.89
N PHE A 115 11.89 -2.96 2.76
CA PHE A 115 13.06 -2.10 2.57
C PHE A 115 14.38 -2.91 2.55
N THR A 116 14.54 -3.86 3.49
CA THR A 116 15.70 -4.75 3.54
C THR A 116 15.88 -5.55 2.24
N ASP A 117 14.79 -6.09 1.69
CA ASP A 117 14.84 -6.95 0.51
C ASP A 117 15.06 -6.18 -0.80
N HIS A 118 14.61 -4.92 -0.86
CA HIS A 118 14.54 -4.17 -2.11
C HIS A 118 15.58 -3.04 -2.22
N LEU A 119 16.00 -2.43 -1.10
CA LEU A 119 16.89 -1.28 -1.09
C LEU A 119 18.21 -1.59 -0.35
N ARG A 120 19.17 -2.16 -1.10
CA ARG A 120 20.50 -2.63 -0.63
C ARG A 120 21.33 -1.68 0.24
N PHE A 121 21.05 -0.38 0.25
CA PHE A 121 21.81 0.64 0.99
C PHE A 121 20.93 1.46 1.94
N VAL A 122 19.68 1.05 2.15
CA VAL A 122 18.77 1.67 3.11
C VAL A 122 18.64 0.70 4.27
N GLU A 123 19.26 1.03 5.40
CA GLU A 123 19.14 0.29 6.65
C GLU A 123 17.88 0.76 7.39
N PRO A 124 16.78 -0.03 7.46
CA PRO A 124 15.51 0.48 7.95
C PRO A 124 15.55 0.92 9.42
N ASP A 125 16.32 0.22 10.25
CA ASP A 125 16.49 0.57 11.67
C ASP A 125 17.24 1.88 11.92
N GLN A 126 17.98 2.37 10.93
CA GLN A 126 18.81 3.58 11.04
C GLN A 126 18.28 4.73 10.19
N HIS A 127 17.78 4.42 9.00
CA HIS A 127 17.47 5.41 7.97
C HIS A 127 15.97 5.69 7.84
N LEU A 128 15.12 4.97 8.59
CA LEU A 128 13.66 5.10 8.54
C LEU A 128 13.05 5.22 9.94
N ILE A 129 12.02 6.06 10.02
CA ILE A 129 11.07 6.10 11.13
C ILE A 129 9.72 5.64 10.60
N PHE A 130 9.17 4.58 11.18
CA PHE A 130 7.82 4.14 10.89
C PHE A 130 6.84 4.86 11.81
N GLN A 131 5.83 5.50 11.24
CA GLN A 131 4.74 6.14 11.97
C GLN A 131 3.42 5.51 11.52
N ASN A 132 2.81 4.73 12.40
CA ASN A 132 1.57 4.02 12.10
C ASN A 132 0.36 4.82 12.61
N GLU A 133 -0.43 5.34 11.68
CA GLU A 133 -1.68 6.06 11.93
C GLU A 133 -2.93 5.26 11.51
N ILE A 134 -2.80 3.97 11.21
CA ILE A 134 -3.93 3.13 10.82
C ILE A 134 -4.90 2.97 12.01
N LYS A 135 -6.16 3.33 11.80
CA LYS A 135 -7.22 3.26 12.83
C LYS A 135 -8.23 2.16 12.50
N SER A 136 -9.12 1.86 13.42
CA SER A 136 -10.24 0.95 13.14
C SER A 136 -11.17 1.52 12.06
N GLY A 137 -11.70 0.65 11.20
CA GLY A 137 -12.71 1.01 10.20
C GLY A 137 -13.98 1.60 10.83
N SER A 138 -14.72 2.40 10.06
CA SER A 138 -16.02 2.90 10.53
C SER A 138 -17.04 1.76 10.57
N PRO A 139 -18.02 1.78 11.50
CA PRO A 139 -19.01 0.72 11.63
C PRO A 139 -19.78 0.42 10.34
N GLU A 140 -20.05 1.44 9.52
CA GLU A 140 -20.81 1.33 8.27
C GLU A 140 -20.04 0.54 7.19
N LEU A 141 -18.74 0.76 7.08
CA LEU A 141 -17.88 0.04 6.12
C LEU A 141 -17.60 -1.38 6.59
N VAL A 142 -17.48 -1.58 7.90
CA VAL A 142 -17.34 -2.92 8.49
C VAL A 142 -18.62 -3.75 8.24
N ASP A 143 -19.81 -3.15 8.39
CA ASP A 143 -21.08 -3.84 8.11
C ASP A 143 -21.18 -4.33 6.65
N ILE A 144 -20.73 -3.52 5.70
CA ILE A 144 -20.71 -3.88 4.27
C ILE A 144 -19.90 -5.17 4.05
N PHE A 145 -18.75 -5.30 4.71
CA PHE A 145 -17.88 -6.47 4.59
C PHE A 145 -18.37 -7.68 5.40
N ALA A 146 -19.25 -7.49 6.39
CA ALA A 146 -19.86 -8.58 7.15
C ALA A 146 -20.99 -9.31 6.39
N ARG A 147 -21.42 -8.78 5.23
CA ARG A 147 -22.51 -9.37 4.44
C ARG A 147 -22.06 -10.66 3.76
N HIS A 148 -22.98 -11.62 3.62
CA HIS A 148 -22.73 -12.91 2.97
C HIS A 148 -22.18 -12.73 1.53
N LYS A 149 -22.62 -11.70 0.83
CA LYS A 149 -22.10 -11.35 -0.49
C LYS A 149 -21.25 -10.10 -0.36
N ILE A 150 -19.99 -10.19 -0.78
CA ILE A 150 -19.11 -9.03 -0.94
C ILE A 150 -19.76 -8.09 -1.97
N VAL A 151 -19.98 -6.85 -1.58
CA VAL A 151 -20.47 -5.78 -2.44
C VAL A 151 -19.38 -4.74 -2.62
N ALA A 152 -19.53 -3.86 -3.61
CA ALA A 152 -18.61 -2.75 -3.79
C ALA A 152 -18.55 -1.90 -2.51
N ASN A 153 -17.34 -1.54 -2.08
CA ASN A 153 -17.09 -0.66 -0.95
C ASN A 153 -17.21 0.83 -1.34
N ASP A 154 -17.07 1.14 -2.63
CA ASP A 154 -17.16 2.49 -3.17
C ASP A 154 -17.70 2.48 -4.62
N THR A 155 -18.09 3.65 -5.13
CA THR A 155 -18.44 3.85 -6.55
C THR A 155 -17.19 4.26 -7.32
N SER A 156 -16.51 3.28 -7.92
CA SER A 156 -15.25 3.47 -8.64
C SER A 156 -15.28 2.86 -10.05
N ALA A 157 -14.39 3.32 -10.94
CA ALA A 157 -14.20 2.77 -12.27
C ALA A 157 -12.71 2.46 -12.51
N ALA A 158 -12.43 1.40 -13.27
CA ALA A 158 -11.08 1.05 -13.74
C ALA A 158 -11.03 1.23 -15.26
N VAL A 159 -9.91 1.74 -15.77
CA VAL A 159 -9.65 2.01 -17.20
C VAL A 159 -8.38 1.32 -17.66
#